data_AF-A0A8D2QEA1-F1
#
_entry.id   AF-A0A8D2QEA1-F1
#
_cell.length_a   1.000
_cell.length_b   1.000
_cell.length_c   1.000
_cell.angle_alpha   90.00
_cell.angle_beta   90.00
_cell.angle_gamma   90.00
#
_symmetry.space_group_name_H-M   'P 1'
#
loop_
_entity.id
_entity.type
_entity.pdbx_description
1 polymer ?
#
loop_
_entity_poly.entity_id
_entity_poly.type
_entity_poly.pdbx_seq_one_letter_code
_entity_poly.pdbx_strand_id
1 'polypeptide(L)'
;MKESRQTFLYLFCILWLLLLLKTASCSPLPRGKDPRAPSLPFGLYKGHTCVGCVLVVSVIEQLAQWHNSTVKAAVERLCDYIPEKLQGFCYVLAELYGPHIAELIDKEMNADVVCHSLRLCKQDPGQPLCHLYSPPKVGLSVAIRKAKRIMKTSKDLKSFMGFSSVCAFPLLANLCEKIKFVLRNKLPFEDFDGDKFSTFPTLRGYHWRGRDCNDKNTTVYPGRRPDNWDAKSDSNCNGIWGVDPKDGIPYEEKFCKGADSRGVVLLGDSAGAHFHIPPEWMTATQMSAKSFANLPMAFSDEFDWPQFSEITGFLNSTIGGWTDSLYLRLRKRNRCNHRDLQNISQNGGSSGNLLSLIKSLARNQLLDNPAIVIYATIGNDVCNGERDTLAHMTTPKEMLSNVVQALRYLDSRLPNGSHVILTGLVDGRFLWDNLHDRYHPLGQLNKDVTYSQVYSFLDCLQVSPCSGWLTPNETLRNLTSERALQLSNVLKEIARSEKFANFDIFYMDFPLRQTAEEWRKMGGEPWQLIEPVDGFHPSQIAAALGTGITWQKALHEWPQVLGKENPFNDQIEAIFKDQGGY
;
A
#
# COMPACT_ATOMS: atom_id res chain seq x y z
N MET A 1 27.41 -36.17 -22.39
CA MET A 1 27.98 -36.91 -21.24
C MET A 1 29.34 -36.27 -20.95
N LYS A 2 29.75 -35.95 -19.72
CA LYS A 2 29.13 -35.99 -18.38
C LYS A 2 29.86 -34.93 -17.51
N GLU A 3 29.28 -34.54 -16.38
CA GLU A 3 29.97 -33.94 -15.22
C GLU A 3 30.87 -32.70 -15.44
N SER A 4 30.28 -31.50 -15.33
CA SER A 4 30.73 -30.47 -14.36
C SER A 4 29.71 -29.32 -14.30
N ARG A 5 28.62 -29.53 -13.53
CA ARG A 5 27.67 -28.50 -13.11
C ARG A 5 27.62 -28.54 -11.58
N GLN A 6 28.43 -27.74 -10.90
CA GLN A 6 28.39 -27.71 -9.43
C GLN A 6 28.88 -26.37 -8.86
N THR A 7 28.09 -25.80 -7.94
CA THR A 7 28.39 -24.65 -7.04
C THR A 7 28.78 -23.32 -7.73
N PHE A 8 28.08 -22.20 -7.59
CA PHE A 8 27.71 -21.48 -6.36
C PHE A 8 26.54 -20.51 -6.65
N LEU A 9 25.39 -20.64 -5.97
CA LEU A 9 24.13 -20.02 -6.44
C LEU A 9 23.06 -19.79 -5.33
N TYR A 10 23.33 -19.00 -4.28
CA TYR A 10 22.43 -18.97 -3.10
C TYR A 10 22.23 -17.60 -2.42
N LEU A 11 20.98 -17.28 -2.00
CA LEU A 11 20.44 -16.20 -1.11
C LEU A 11 19.54 -15.11 -1.75
N PHE A 12 18.28 -15.00 -1.30
CA PHE A 12 17.56 -13.70 -1.20
C PHE A 12 16.38 -13.58 -0.20
N CYS A 13 15.27 -14.38 -0.14
CA CYS A 13 13.93 -13.89 0.34
C CYS A 13 13.89 -13.15 1.67
N ILE A 14 14.73 -13.54 2.64
CA ILE A 14 14.85 -12.85 3.92
C ILE A 14 15.17 -11.35 3.71
N LEU A 15 15.76 -10.96 2.58
CA LEU A 15 15.99 -9.58 2.14
C LEU A 15 14.83 -8.92 1.37
N TRP A 16 13.83 -9.64 0.83
CA TRP A 16 12.81 -9.02 -0.04
C TRP A 16 11.59 -8.50 0.68
N LEU A 17 11.09 -9.21 1.70
CA LEU A 17 10.10 -8.64 2.62
C LEU A 17 10.61 -7.30 3.21
N LEU A 18 11.93 -7.13 3.29
CA LEU A 18 12.59 -5.94 3.84
C LEU A 18 12.69 -4.80 2.86
N LEU A 19 12.75 -5.11 1.56
CA LEU A 19 12.84 -4.09 0.52
C LEU A 19 11.49 -3.39 0.31
N LEU A 20 10.41 -3.96 0.84
CA LEU A 20 9.04 -3.45 0.79
C LEU A 20 8.47 -3.11 2.16
N LEU A 21 8.93 -3.73 3.27
CA LEU A 21 8.80 -3.08 4.57
C LEU A 21 9.56 -1.73 4.59
N LYS A 22 10.59 -1.56 3.73
CA LYS A 22 11.21 -0.27 3.39
C LYS A 22 10.26 0.74 2.73
N THR A 23 9.24 0.29 1.98
CA THR A 23 8.26 1.18 1.34
C THR A 23 7.06 1.40 2.26
N ALA A 24 6.61 0.36 2.97
CA ALA A 24 5.62 0.44 4.04
C ALA A 24 6.11 1.21 5.29
N SER A 25 7.42 1.43 5.44
CA SER A 25 7.96 2.25 6.53
C SER A 25 7.51 3.70 6.36
N CYS A 26 6.79 4.21 7.34
CA CYS A 26 6.36 5.62 7.46
C CYS A 26 7.54 6.59 7.71
N SER A 27 8.77 6.19 7.39
CA SER A 27 9.97 7.02 7.50
C SER A 27 10.01 7.99 6.30
N PRO A 28 9.88 9.31 6.52
CA PRO A 28 9.93 10.26 5.41
C PRO A 28 11.30 10.22 4.72
N LEU A 29 11.29 10.35 3.39
CA LEU A 29 12.51 10.65 2.62
C LEU A 29 13.19 11.90 3.21
N PRO A 30 14.54 11.93 3.30
CA PRO A 30 15.26 13.01 3.95
C PRO A 30 14.95 14.37 3.32
N ARG A 31 14.51 15.32 4.16
CA ARG A 31 14.12 16.68 3.74
C ARG A 31 15.34 17.47 3.28
N GLY A 32 15.54 17.66 1.96
CA GLY A 32 16.62 18.51 1.44
C GLY A 32 16.71 18.58 -0.09
N LYS A 33 17.28 19.68 -0.63
CA LYS A 33 17.54 19.90 -2.06
C LYS A 33 18.96 19.45 -2.48
N ASP A 34 19.38 18.22 -2.19
CA ASP A 34 20.64 17.68 -2.73
C ASP A 34 20.33 16.59 -3.77
N PRO A 35 20.80 16.71 -5.03
CA PRO A 35 20.55 15.73 -6.08
C PRO A 35 21.36 14.43 -5.94
N ARG A 36 22.15 14.25 -4.88
CA ARG A 36 22.84 12.99 -4.60
C ARG A 36 21.88 11.95 -4.02
N ALA A 37 21.95 10.74 -4.57
CA ALA A 37 21.13 9.61 -4.15
C ALA A 37 21.27 9.34 -2.64
N PRO A 38 20.18 9.14 -1.89
CA PRO A 38 20.24 8.99 -0.44
C PRO A 38 20.95 7.69 -0.05
N SER A 39 22.17 7.82 0.46
CA SER A 39 22.84 6.77 1.22
C SER A 39 22.12 6.59 2.56
N LEU A 40 21.19 5.63 2.63
CA LEU A 40 20.41 5.37 3.84
C LEU A 40 21.30 5.02 5.06
N PRO A 41 20.87 5.34 6.29
CA PRO A 41 21.52 4.88 7.51
C PRO A 41 21.56 3.35 7.60
N PHE A 42 22.66 2.81 8.11
CA PHE A 42 22.93 1.37 8.25
C PHE A 42 21.98 0.62 9.22
N GLY A 43 21.09 1.34 9.94
CA GLY A 43 20.16 0.80 10.94
C GLY A 43 18.90 0.17 10.34
N LEU A 44 18.23 0.88 9.42
CA LEU A 44 16.89 0.52 8.90
C LEU A 44 16.84 -0.89 8.26
N TYR A 45 17.96 -1.30 7.65
CA TYR A 45 18.12 -2.64 7.06
C TYR A 45 18.03 -3.77 8.09
N LYS A 46 18.45 -3.55 9.35
CA LYS A 46 18.50 -4.61 10.38
C LYS A 46 17.13 -4.95 10.93
N GLY A 47 16.31 -3.94 11.22
CA GLY A 47 15.00 -4.10 11.83
C GLY A 47 14.10 -5.00 11.00
N HIS A 48 13.90 -4.63 9.73
CA HIS A 48 13.13 -5.44 8.81
C HIS A 48 13.72 -6.86 8.64
N THR A 49 15.06 -7.03 8.56
CA THR A 49 15.71 -8.37 8.46
C THR A 49 15.25 -9.31 9.58
N CYS A 50 15.08 -8.77 10.78
CA CYS A 50 14.56 -9.52 11.90
C CYS A 50 13.08 -9.90 11.70
N VAL A 51 12.21 -8.95 11.34
CA VAL A 51 10.77 -9.20 11.06
C VAL A 51 10.59 -10.29 10.00
N GLY A 52 11.28 -10.19 8.87
CA GLY A 52 11.16 -11.16 7.78
C GLY A 52 11.67 -12.55 8.12
N CYS A 53 12.73 -12.63 8.94
CA CYS A 53 13.19 -13.93 9.46
C CYS A 53 12.16 -14.54 10.42
N VAL A 54 11.71 -13.76 11.41
CA VAL A 54 10.77 -14.26 12.44
C VAL A 54 9.47 -14.72 11.77
N LEU A 55 8.89 -13.93 10.87
CA LEU A 55 7.70 -14.30 10.08
C LEU A 55 7.87 -15.66 9.38
N VAL A 56 8.96 -15.84 8.61
CA VAL A 56 9.17 -17.06 7.82
C VAL A 56 9.41 -18.28 8.72
N VAL A 57 10.19 -18.14 9.79
CA VAL A 57 10.44 -19.24 10.73
C VAL A 57 9.15 -19.63 11.47
N SER A 58 8.35 -18.66 11.92
CA SER A 58 7.04 -18.90 12.53
C SER A 58 6.08 -19.63 11.58
N VAL A 59 6.01 -19.23 10.31
CA VAL A 59 5.16 -19.92 9.30
C VAL A 59 5.64 -21.36 9.08
N ILE A 60 6.94 -21.60 9.00
CA ILE A 60 7.51 -22.95 8.87
C ILE A 60 7.17 -23.82 10.08
N GLU A 61 7.32 -23.30 11.30
CA GLU A 61 6.99 -23.98 12.55
C GLU A 61 5.49 -24.35 12.61
N GLN A 62 4.61 -23.41 12.25
CA GLN A 62 3.17 -23.63 12.23
C GLN A 62 2.71 -24.58 11.11
N LEU A 63 3.34 -24.56 9.93
CA LEU A 63 3.08 -25.54 8.86
C LEU A 63 3.54 -26.95 9.25
N ALA A 64 4.66 -27.07 9.98
CA ALA A 64 5.13 -28.34 10.51
C ALA A 64 4.14 -28.90 11.54
N GLN A 65 3.69 -28.05 12.49
CA GLN A 65 2.69 -28.37 13.49
C GLN A 65 1.33 -28.77 12.88
N TRP A 66 0.77 -27.93 12.00
CA TRP A 66 -0.56 -28.11 11.42
C TRP A 66 -0.68 -29.40 10.60
N HIS A 67 0.35 -29.73 9.82
CA HIS A 67 0.37 -30.94 9.00
C HIS A 67 0.99 -32.16 9.70
N ASN A 68 1.37 -32.05 10.99
CA ASN A 68 2.09 -33.08 11.74
C ASN A 68 3.28 -33.66 10.95
N SER A 69 4.09 -32.76 10.39
CA SER A 69 5.18 -33.09 9.46
C SER A 69 6.51 -32.51 9.91
N THR A 70 7.64 -33.07 9.46
CA THR A 70 8.96 -32.52 9.79
C THR A 70 9.13 -31.08 9.27
N VAL A 71 9.99 -30.30 9.92
CA VAL A 71 10.32 -28.93 9.49
C VAL A 71 10.79 -28.90 8.04
N LYS A 72 11.59 -29.89 7.61
CA LYS A 72 12.01 -30.02 6.21
C LYS A 72 10.81 -30.13 5.26
N ALA A 73 9.85 -31.01 5.55
CA ALA A 73 8.65 -31.18 4.73
C ALA A 73 7.75 -29.93 4.74
N ALA A 74 7.74 -29.16 5.84
CA ALA A 74 7.05 -27.88 5.92
C ALA A 74 7.70 -26.79 5.05
N VAL A 75 9.04 -26.75 4.99
CA VAL A 75 9.79 -25.85 4.09
C VAL A 75 9.56 -26.21 2.62
N GLU A 76 9.63 -27.50 2.26
CA GLU A 76 9.34 -27.98 0.90
C GLU A 76 7.90 -27.61 0.49
N ARG A 77 6.91 -27.88 1.35
CA ARG A 77 5.51 -27.49 1.15
C ARG A 77 5.33 -25.98 0.98
N LEU A 78 5.99 -25.15 1.80
CA LEU A 78 5.94 -23.70 1.66
C LEU A 78 6.47 -23.27 0.29
N CYS A 79 7.57 -23.84 -0.18
CA CYS A 79 8.11 -23.55 -1.50
C CYS A 79 7.19 -24.01 -2.64
N ASP A 80 6.50 -25.15 -2.51
CA ASP A 80 5.50 -25.60 -3.49
C ASP A 80 4.23 -24.75 -3.54
N TYR A 81 3.98 -23.92 -2.51
CA TYR A 81 2.92 -22.92 -2.54
C TYR A 81 3.35 -21.61 -3.20
N ILE A 82 4.65 -21.34 -3.36
CA ILE A 82 5.16 -20.14 -4.04
C ILE A 82 4.98 -20.28 -5.56
N PRO A 83 4.50 -19.25 -6.28
CA PRO A 83 4.32 -19.31 -7.74
C PRO A 83 5.60 -19.71 -8.50
N GLU A 84 5.45 -20.48 -9.57
CA GLU A 84 6.54 -21.10 -10.37
C GLU A 84 7.73 -20.15 -10.65
N LYS A 85 7.45 -18.90 -11.05
CA LYS A 85 8.46 -17.86 -11.35
C LYS A 85 9.37 -17.50 -10.16
N LEU A 86 8.96 -17.84 -8.94
CA LEU A 86 9.64 -17.57 -7.66
C LEU A 86 9.99 -18.88 -6.89
N GLN A 87 9.43 -20.03 -7.28
CA GLN A 87 9.56 -21.32 -6.58
C GLN A 87 11.02 -21.79 -6.46
N GLY A 88 11.76 -21.84 -7.57
CA GLY A 88 13.17 -22.29 -7.56
C GLY A 88 14.07 -21.44 -6.66
N PHE A 89 13.67 -20.20 -6.43
CA PHE A 89 14.34 -19.28 -5.53
C PHE A 89 13.97 -19.51 -4.04
N CYS A 90 12.75 -19.95 -3.73
CA CYS A 90 12.42 -20.47 -2.40
C CYS A 90 13.27 -21.70 -2.06
N TYR A 91 13.39 -22.66 -2.98
CA TYR A 91 14.21 -23.87 -2.79
C TYR A 91 15.69 -23.57 -2.53
N VAL A 92 16.24 -22.56 -3.21
CA VAL A 92 17.58 -22.01 -2.94
C VAL A 92 17.77 -21.56 -1.48
N LEU A 93 16.73 -21.11 -0.80
CA LEU A 93 16.79 -20.74 0.62
C LEU A 93 16.50 -21.92 1.54
N ALA A 94 15.66 -22.86 1.11
CA ALA A 94 15.43 -24.12 1.79
C ALA A 94 16.74 -24.91 1.94
N GLU A 95 17.54 -25.01 0.87
CA GLU A 95 18.86 -25.66 0.91
C GLU A 95 19.85 -24.96 1.87
N LEU A 96 19.77 -23.64 1.98
CA LEU A 96 20.71 -22.81 2.74
C LEU A 96 20.38 -22.69 4.24
N TYR A 97 19.12 -22.37 4.56
CA TYR A 97 18.67 -22.11 5.93
C TYR A 97 17.85 -23.26 6.51
N GLY A 98 17.19 -24.07 5.68
CA GLY A 98 16.29 -25.14 6.11
C GLY A 98 16.90 -26.13 7.09
N PRO A 99 18.12 -26.66 6.87
CA PRO A 99 18.78 -27.56 7.83
C PRO A 99 19.00 -26.92 9.20
N HIS A 100 19.41 -25.65 9.24
CA HIS A 100 19.64 -24.92 10.49
C HIS A 100 18.33 -24.53 11.20
N ILE A 101 17.29 -24.17 10.45
CA ILE A 101 15.95 -23.90 11.00
C ILE A 101 15.38 -25.18 11.60
N ALA A 102 15.47 -26.31 10.89
CA ALA A 102 15.05 -27.63 11.38
C ALA A 102 15.81 -28.04 12.65
N GLU A 103 17.15 -28.01 12.65
CA GLU A 103 17.96 -28.40 13.81
C GLU A 103 17.65 -27.58 15.07
N LEU A 104 17.24 -26.31 14.92
CA LEU A 104 16.90 -25.45 16.06
C LEU A 104 15.44 -25.61 16.52
N ILE A 105 14.48 -25.74 15.61
CA ILE A 105 13.08 -26.03 15.95
C ILE A 105 12.96 -27.42 16.63
N ASP A 106 13.69 -28.42 16.15
CA ASP A 106 13.82 -29.76 16.79
C ASP A 106 14.46 -29.71 18.19
N LYS A 107 14.93 -28.54 18.65
CA LYS A 107 15.45 -28.26 19.99
C LYS A 107 14.60 -27.26 20.76
N GLU A 108 13.33 -27.10 20.37
CA GLU A 108 12.32 -26.24 21.00
C GLU A 108 12.76 -24.75 21.04
N MET A 109 13.47 -24.30 20.01
CA MET A 109 13.88 -22.90 19.84
C MET A 109 12.85 -22.16 18.99
N ASN A 110 12.17 -21.19 19.60
CA ASN A 110 11.23 -20.32 18.88
C ASN A 110 11.91 -19.44 17.81
N ALA A 111 11.10 -18.86 16.92
CA ALA A 111 11.54 -18.02 15.81
C ALA A 111 12.51 -16.89 16.21
N ASP A 112 12.30 -16.22 17.35
CA ASP A 112 13.21 -15.18 17.85
C ASP A 112 14.62 -15.72 18.09
N VAL A 113 14.73 -16.84 18.82
CA VAL A 113 16.02 -17.46 19.13
C VAL A 113 16.71 -17.94 17.86
N VAL A 114 15.97 -18.53 16.92
CA VAL A 114 16.47 -18.94 15.60
C VAL A 114 17.06 -17.73 14.86
N CYS A 115 16.30 -16.64 14.70
CA CYS A 115 16.71 -15.48 13.92
C CYS A 115 17.87 -14.67 14.54
N HIS A 116 17.94 -14.59 15.87
CA HIS A 116 19.10 -14.04 16.60
C HIS A 116 20.33 -14.96 16.54
N SER A 117 20.15 -16.27 16.40
CA SER A 117 21.25 -17.23 16.22
C SER A 117 21.89 -17.13 14.83
N LEU A 118 21.04 -17.01 13.79
CA LEU A 118 21.41 -16.79 12.39
C LEU A 118 21.98 -15.38 12.09
N ARG A 119 21.97 -14.47 13.08
CA ARG A 119 22.38 -13.05 12.96
C ARG A 119 21.53 -12.23 11.98
N LEU A 120 20.30 -12.68 11.72
CA LEU A 120 19.30 -11.99 10.91
C LEU A 120 18.58 -10.94 11.76
N CYS A 121 18.26 -11.29 13.00
CA CYS A 121 18.11 -10.31 14.07
C CYS A 121 19.50 -9.93 14.62
N LYS A 122 19.77 -8.61 14.72
CA LYS A 122 21.03 -8.07 15.24
C LYS A 122 20.73 -7.14 16.42
N GLN A 123 21.42 -7.37 17.53
CA GLN A 123 21.43 -6.47 18.68
C GLN A 123 22.56 -5.46 18.50
N ASP A 124 22.23 -4.16 18.53
CA ASP A 124 23.24 -3.11 18.59
C ASP A 124 23.69 -2.87 20.04
N PRO A 125 24.93 -2.42 20.30
CA PRO A 125 25.43 -2.22 21.65
C PRO A 125 24.53 -1.28 22.48
N GLY A 126 24.21 -1.70 23.71
CA GLY A 126 23.33 -0.96 24.61
C GLY A 126 21.83 -1.04 24.29
N GLN A 127 21.41 -1.82 23.28
CA GLN A 127 20.00 -2.05 22.96
C GLN A 127 19.47 -3.38 23.52
N PRO A 128 18.17 -3.48 23.84
CA PRO A 128 17.55 -4.75 24.21
C PRO A 128 17.58 -5.76 23.06
N LEU A 129 17.40 -7.05 23.39
CA LEU A 129 17.12 -8.08 22.40
C LEU A 129 15.62 -8.03 22.06
N CYS A 130 15.26 -7.51 20.90
CA CYS A 130 13.88 -7.51 20.44
C CYS A 130 13.38 -8.95 20.20
N HIS A 131 12.14 -9.23 20.60
CA HIS A 131 11.49 -10.53 20.46
C HIS A 131 9.98 -10.36 20.25
N LEU A 132 9.36 -11.27 19.51
CA LEU A 132 7.91 -11.31 19.28
C LEU A 132 7.21 -12.24 20.26
N TYR A 133 7.81 -13.41 20.51
CA TYR A 133 7.29 -14.44 21.40
C TYR A 133 7.73 -14.18 22.83
N SER A 134 7.07 -14.81 23.80
CA SER A 134 7.55 -14.80 25.17
C SER A 134 8.95 -15.43 25.27
N PRO A 135 9.91 -14.81 26.00
CA PRO A 135 11.24 -15.37 26.16
C PRO A 135 11.22 -16.80 26.75
N PRO A 136 12.09 -17.71 26.28
CA PRO A 136 12.22 -19.04 26.87
C PRO A 136 12.52 -18.98 28.38
N LYS A 137 12.10 -19.99 29.16
CA LYS A 137 12.28 -20.05 30.62
C LYS A 137 13.73 -19.83 31.11
N VAL A 138 14.72 -20.18 30.28
CA VAL A 138 16.16 -19.98 30.57
C VAL A 138 16.66 -18.57 30.27
N GLY A 139 15.82 -17.69 29.74
CA GLY A 139 16.15 -16.36 29.25
C GLY A 139 16.65 -16.34 27.79
N LEU A 140 16.21 -15.34 27.02
CA LEU A 140 16.51 -15.18 25.59
C LEU A 140 18.03 -15.20 25.29
N SER A 141 18.83 -14.46 26.05
CA SER A 141 20.30 -14.42 25.92
C SER A 141 21.00 -15.76 26.21
N VAL A 142 20.39 -16.65 26.99
CA VAL A 142 20.92 -18.01 27.25
C VAL A 142 20.53 -18.93 26.09
N ALA A 143 19.27 -18.89 25.67
CA ALA A 143 18.76 -19.66 24.54
C ALA A 143 19.54 -19.36 23.24
N ILE A 144 19.75 -18.08 22.91
CA ILE A 144 20.55 -17.64 21.75
C ILE A 144 22.00 -18.15 21.85
N ARG A 145 22.61 -18.17 23.05
CA ARG A 145 23.96 -18.74 23.23
C ARG A 145 23.98 -20.26 23.05
N LYS A 146 22.92 -20.98 23.46
CA LYS A 146 22.76 -22.42 23.23
C LYS A 146 22.60 -22.71 21.73
N ALA A 147 21.69 -22.01 21.04
CA ALA A 147 21.49 -22.11 19.58
C ALA A 147 22.80 -21.84 18.80
N LYS A 148 23.51 -20.75 19.12
CA LYS A 148 24.82 -20.43 18.50
C LYS A 148 25.93 -21.46 18.78
N ARG A 149 25.80 -22.32 19.79
CA ARG A 149 26.72 -23.45 20.02
C ARG A 149 26.34 -24.64 19.15
N ILE A 150 25.05 -24.99 19.09
CA ILE A 150 24.50 -26.07 18.25
C ILE A 150 24.91 -25.85 16.78
N MET A 151 24.65 -24.66 16.24
CA MET A 151 25.04 -24.30 14.87
C MET A 151 26.56 -24.41 14.60
N LYS A 152 27.41 -24.11 15.59
CA LYS A 152 28.87 -24.23 15.46
C LYS A 152 29.36 -25.68 15.42
N THR A 153 28.60 -26.61 15.99
CA THR A 153 28.90 -28.05 15.97
C THR A 153 28.29 -28.80 14.78
N SER A 154 27.38 -28.16 14.05
CA SER A 154 26.74 -28.69 12.86
C SER A 154 27.74 -28.79 11.69
N LYS A 155 27.83 -29.95 11.03
CA LYS A 155 28.84 -30.22 9.98
C LYS A 155 28.59 -29.46 8.68
N ASP A 156 27.39 -28.96 8.47
CA ASP A 156 26.99 -28.24 7.26
C ASP A 156 27.43 -26.76 7.24
N LEU A 157 28.21 -26.33 8.25
CA LEU A 157 28.73 -24.98 8.41
C LEU A 157 29.82 -24.61 7.38
N LYS A 158 29.45 -24.53 6.09
CA LYS A 158 30.26 -23.85 5.09
C LYS A 158 30.26 -22.35 5.38
N SER A 159 31.46 -21.79 5.55
CA SER A 159 31.68 -20.37 5.83
C SER A 159 30.91 -19.49 4.84
N PHE A 160 30.00 -18.68 5.37
CA PHE A 160 29.06 -17.93 4.56
C PHE A 160 29.42 -16.43 4.48
N MET A 161 29.86 -15.98 3.31
CA MET A 161 30.00 -14.55 2.98
C MET A 161 28.66 -14.01 2.48
N GLY A 162 28.14 -12.99 3.17
CA GLY A 162 26.87 -12.35 2.80
C GLY A 162 26.90 -11.75 1.40
N PHE A 163 25.83 -11.98 0.62
CA PHE A 163 25.64 -11.31 -0.67
C PHE A 163 25.40 -9.82 -0.45
N SER A 164 26.11 -8.99 -1.21
CA SER A 164 26.08 -7.53 -1.13
C SER A 164 24.91 -6.90 -1.90
N SER A 165 24.39 -7.58 -2.92
CA SER A 165 23.24 -7.13 -3.70
C SER A 165 22.56 -8.29 -4.42
N VAL A 166 21.23 -8.23 -4.49
CA VAL A 166 20.38 -9.25 -5.09
C VAL A 166 20.05 -8.94 -6.55
N CYS A 167 20.03 -7.67 -6.93
CA CYS A 167 19.79 -7.26 -8.33
C CYS A 167 20.90 -7.75 -9.29
N ALA A 168 21.97 -8.36 -8.76
CA ALA A 168 22.98 -9.09 -9.51
C ALA A 168 22.53 -10.51 -9.97
N PHE A 169 21.38 -11.02 -9.50
CA PHE A 169 20.87 -12.34 -9.89
C PHE A 169 20.11 -12.27 -11.23
N PRO A 170 20.51 -13.01 -12.29
CA PRO A 170 20.00 -12.80 -13.64
C PRO A 170 18.48 -12.91 -13.81
N LEU A 171 17.82 -13.85 -13.11
CA LEU A 171 16.37 -14.05 -13.20
C LEU A 171 15.56 -12.93 -12.54
N LEU A 172 16.16 -12.15 -11.63
CA LEU A 172 15.50 -11.07 -10.89
C LEU A 172 15.98 -9.67 -11.29
N ALA A 173 17.14 -9.55 -11.94
CA ALA A 173 17.70 -8.28 -12.38
C ALA A 173 16.70 -7.42 -13.17
N ASN A 174 15.99 -8.02 -14.13
CA ASN A 174 14.96 -7.35 -14.93
C ASN A 174 13.84 -6.77 -14.04
N LEU A 175 13.20 -7.60 -13.20
CA LEU A 175 12.15 -7.16 -12.28
C LEU A 175 12.66 -6.10 -11.28
N CYS A 176 13.89 -6.23 -10.80
CA CYS A 176 14.51 -5.24 -9.92
C CYS A 176 14.70 -3.88 -10.61
N GLU A 177 15.12 -3.83 -11.88
CA GLU A 177 15.21 -2.55 -12.61
C GLU A 177 13.81 -1.94 -12.85
N LYS A 178 12.79 -2.76 -13.17
CA LYS A 178 11.40 -2.29 -13.27
C LYS A 178 10.89 -1.66 -11.97
N ILE A 179 11.08 -2.36 -10.84
CA ILE A 179 10.66 -1.87 -9.52
C ILE A 179 11.46 -0.62 -9.11
N LYS A 180 12.79 -0.56 -9.35
CA LYS A 180 13.59 0.64 -9.08
C LYS A 180 13.11 1.84 -9.89
N PHE A 181 12.78 1.65 -11.16
CA PHE A 181 12.21 2.69 -12.02
C PHE A 181 10.90 3.21 -11.43
N VAL A 182 9.95 2.32 -11.12
CA VAL A 182 8.65 2.64 -10.51
C VAL A 182 8.85 3.42 -9.20
N LEU A 183 9.66 2.89 -8.29
CA LEU A 183 9.90 3.51 -6.97
C LEU A 183 10.54 4.88 -7.08
N ARG A 184 11.34 5.14 -8.12
CA ARG A 184 12.03 6.43 -8.35
C ARG A 184 11.16 7.44 -9.08
N ASN A 185 10.41 7.02 -10.09
CA ASN A 185 9.73 7.92 -11.03
C ASN A 185 8.25 8.12 -10.72
N LYS A 186 7.59 7.17 -10.04
CA LYS A 186 6.15 7.18 -9.72
C LYS A 186 5.24 7.25 -10.96
N LEU A 187 5.74 6.70 -12.07
CA LEU A 187 5.10 6.61 -13.37
C LEU A 187 5.06 5.14 -13.82
N PRO A 188 4.15 4.75 -14.74
CA PRO A 188 4.10 3.40 -15.26
C PRO A 188 5.46 2.98 -15.83
N PHE A 189 5.83 1.70 -15.67
CA PHE A 189 7.02 1.17 -16.32
C PHE A 189 6.80 0.90 -17.82
N GLU A 190 5.61 0.41 -18.18
CA GLU A 190 5.18 0.21 -19.57
C GLU A 190 4.27 1.39 -19.96
N ASP A 191 4.82 2.37 -20.64
CA ASP A 191 4.19 3.61 -21.12
C ASP A 191 4.97 4.00 -22.38
N PHE A 192 4.43 3.69 -23.56
CA PHE A 192 5.18 3.74 -24.82
C PHE A 192 5.17 5.11 -25.49
N ASP A 193 4.21 5.97 -25.16
CA ASP A 193 4.13 7.32 -25.72
C ASP A 193 4.48 8.43 -24.70
N GLY A 194 4.37 8.17 -23.41
CA GLY A 194 4.80 9.05 -22.32
C GLY A 194 3.69 9.90 -21.70
N ASP A 195 2.41 9.57 -21.92
CA ASP A 195 1.27 10.30 -21.35
C ASP A 195 0.99 9.99 -19.86
N LYS A 196 1.70 9.02 -19.28
CA LYS A 196 1.63 8.52 -17.90
C LYS A 196 0.47 7.57 -17.59
N PHE A 197 -0.27 7.08 -18.58
CA PHE A 197 -1.21 5.97 -18.46
C PHE A 197 -0.54 4.68 -18.99
N SER A 198 -1.28 3.56 -19.03
CA SER A 198 -0.69 2.28 -19.42
C SER A 198 -1.74 1.26 -19.82
N THR A 199 -1.37 0.36 -20.73
CA THR A 199 -2.11 -0.87 -21.04
C THR A 199 -1.86 -2.03 -20.06
N PHE A 200 -0.84 -1.93 -19.19
CA PHE A 200 -0.48 -2.97 -18.20
C PHE A 200 -1.07 -2.67 -16.81
N PRO A 201 -1.43 -3.67 -15.99
CA PRO A 201 -2.08 -3.45 -14.69
C PRO A 201 -1.15 -2.83 -13.65
N THR A 202 -0.05 -3.52 -13.39
CA THR A 202 0.81 -3.30 -12.22
C THR A 202 1.90 -2.28 -12.52
N LEU A 203 2.89 -2.10 -11.62
CA LEU A 203 4.07 -1.26 -11.87
C LEU A 203 3.67 0.19 -12.24
N ARG A 204 2.69 0.74 -11.50
CA ARG A 204 2.07 2.07 -11.71
C ARG A 204 1.21 2.22 -12.97
N GLY A 205 0.83 1.11 -13.62
CA GLY A 205 -0.12 1.07 -14.74
C GLY A 205 -1.60 1.17 -14.33
N TYR A 206 -2.50 0.49 -15.03
CA TYR A 206 -3.96 0.69 -14.93
C TYR A 206 -4.61 0.27 -13.60
N HIS A 207 -3.93 -0.43 -12.69
CA HIS A 207 -4.42 -0.54 -11.30
C HIS A 207 -4.43 0.83 -10.61
N TRP A 208 -3.55 1.73 -11.03
CA TRP A 208 -3.35 3.06 -10.44
C TRP A 208 -4.05 4.18 -11.20
N ARG A 209 -4.36 3.99 -12.48
CA ARG A 209 -4.97 5.01 -13.35
C ARG A 209 -5.94 4.36 -14.32
N GLY A 210 -6.74 5.13 -15.05
CA GLY A 210 -7.49 4.58 -16.16
C GLY A 210 -6.60 3.80 -17.13
N ARG A 211 -7.08 2.66 -17.65
CA ARG A 211 -6.34 1.97 -18.72
C ARG A 211 -6.34 2.84 -19.97
N ASP A 212 -5.15 3.06 -20.50
CA ASP A 212 -4.98 3.67 -21.80
C ASP A 212 -5.59 2.79 -22.91
N CYS A 213 -6.23 3.43 -23.88
CA CYS A 213 -6.85 2.83 -25.04
C CYS A 213 -5.97 2.88 -26.30
N ASN A 214 -4.87 3.65 -26.33
CA ASN A 214 -3.95 3.75 -27.47
C ASN A 214 -2.52 4.19 -27.10
N ASP A 215 -1.76 3.25 -26.53
CA ASP A 215 -0.36 3.32 -26.01
C ASP A 215 0.71 3.56 -27.09
N LYS A 216 0.44 4.55 -27.94
CA LYS A 216 1.16 4.99 -29.15
C LYS A 216 0.83 6.44 -29.52
N ASN A 217 -0.06 7.12 -28.81
CA ASN A 217 -0.53 8.45 -29.11
C ASN A 217 -0.85 9.24 -27.84
N THR A 218 0.10 10.09 -27.42
CA THR A 218 0.06 10.98 -26.24
C THR A 218 -1.11 11.95 -26.16
N THR A 219 -2.00 11.97 -27.16
CA THR A 219 -3.24 12.75 -27.18
C THR A 219 -4.50 11.91 -26.99
N VAL A 220 -4.38 10.63 -26.60
CA VAL A 220 -5.50 9.70 -26.38
C VAL A 220 -5.37 9.08 -24.99
N TYR A 221 -6.08 9.63 -24.00
CA TYR A 221 -5.94 9.16 -22.61
C TYR A 221 -7.14 9.46 -21.71
N PRO A 222 -7.35 8.68 -20.62
CA PRO A 222 -8.41 8.88 -19.65
C PRO A 222 -8.60 10.33 -19.17
N GLY A 223 -9.80 10.88 -19.43
CA GLY A 223 -10.23 12.17 -18.90
C GLY A 223 -9.86 13.41 -19.72
N ARG A 224 -9.27 13.22 -20.90
CA ARG A 224 -9.13 14.26 -21.93
C ARG A 224 -10.51 14.79 -22.37
N ARG A 225 -10.59 16.02 -22.88
CA ARG A 225 -11.76 16.47 -23.66
C ARG A 225 -11.72 15.82 -25.04
N PRO A 226 -12.86 15.34 -25.56
CA PRO A 226 -12.90 14.56 -26.79
C PRO A 226 -12.48 15.38 -28.02
N ASP A 227 -11.58 14.83 -28.84
CA ASP A 227 -11.14 15.43 -30.09
C ASP A 227 -12.26 15.34 -31.13
N ASN A 228 -12.80 16.50 -31.53
CA ASN A 228 -13.90 16.59 -32.49
C ASN A 228 -15.12 15.69 -32.11
N TRP A 229 -15.42 15.61 -30.80
CA TRP A 229 -16.45 14.74 -30.23
C TRP A 229 -16.28 13.24 -30.57
N ASP A 230 -15.03 12.79 -30.69
CA ASP A 230 -14.64 11.38 -30.87
C ASP A 230 -15.36 10.68 -32.04
N ALA A 231 -15.77 11.46 -33.05
CA ALA A 231 -16.56 11.00 -34.19
C ALA A 231 -15.85 9.94 -35.05
N LYS A 232 -14.52 9.78 -34.90
CA LYS A 232 -13.68 8.80 -35.62
C LYS A 232 -13.00 7.77 -34.71
N SER A 233 -12.72 8.13 -33.47
CA SER A 233 -11.94 7.33 -32.51
C SER A 233 -12.15 7.90 -31.11
N ASP A 234 -12.24 7.01 -30.13
CA ASP A 234 -12.17 7.36 -28.70
C ASP A 234 -10.81 8.01 -28.40
N SER A 235 -10.83 9.25 -27.90
CA SER A 235 -9.64 10.03 -27.54
C SER A 235 -9.52 10.32 -26.04
N ASN A 236 -10.52 9.92 -25.26
CA ASN A 236 -10.54 10.11 -23.81
C ASN A 236 -10.69 8.79 -23.03
N CYS A 237 -10.62 7.66 -23.73
CA CYS A 237 -10.72 6.28 -23.26
C CYS A 237 -11.99 5.97 -22.44
N ASN A 238 -13.08 6.71 -22.66
CA ASN A 238 -14.34 6.49 -21.97
C ASN A 238 -15.23 5.43 -22.66
N GLY A 239 -14.83 4.89 -23.82
CA GLY A 239 -15.54 3.88 -24.60
C GLY A 239 -16.69 4.39 -25.46
N ILE A 240 -16.95 5.70 -25.50
CA ILE A 240 -18.03 6.37 -26.24
C ILE A 240 -17.41 7.11 -27.41
N TRP A 241 -17.69 6.65 -28.63
CA TRP A 241 -17.13 7.25 -29.85
C TRP A 241 -17.99 6.92 -31.08
N GLY A 242 -17.65 7.54 -32.21
CA GLY A 242 -18.38 7.39 -33.46
C GLY A 242 -19.64 8.26 -33.54
N VAL A 243 -20.46 7.99 -34.55
CA VAL A 243 -21.60 8.83 -34.95
C VAL A 243 -22.88 8.02 -34.98
N ASP A 244 -23.98 8.58 -34.47
CA ASP A 244 -25.29 7.95 -34.54
C ASP A 244 -25.81 7.96 -35.99
N PRO A 245 -26.03 6.81 -36.64
CA PRO A 245 -26.49 6.77 -38.02
C PRO A 245 -27.93 7.30 -38.21
N LYS A 246 -28.69 7.56 -37.13
CA LYS A 246 -30.06 8.07 -37.22
C LYS A 246 -30.14 9.58 -37.49
N ASP A 247 -29.19 10.35 -36.99
CA ASP A 247 -29.20 11.83 -37.08
C ASP A 247 -27.83 12.46 -37.40
N GLY A 248 -26.76 11.67 -37.49
CA GLY A 248 -25.42 12.14 -37.86
C GLY A 248 -24.68 12.87 -36.74
N ILE A 249 -25.19 12.84 -35.50
CA ILE A 249 -24.55 13.50 -34.35
C ILE A 249 -23.56 12.52 -33.69
N PRO A 250 -22.32 12.95 -33.36
CA PRO A 250 -21.37 12.13 -32.60
C PRO A 250 -21.95 11.69 -31.25
N TYR A 251 -21.72 10.43 -30.85
CA TYR A 251 -22.29 9.90 -29.61
C TYR A 251 -21.78 10.62 -28.37
N GLU A 252 -20.50 10.98 -28.34
CA GLU A 252 -19.89 11.78 -27.28
C GLU A 252 -20.50 13.19 -27.20
N GLU A 253 -20.82 13.82 -28.35
CA GLU A 253 -21.56 15.09 -28.36
C GLU A 253 -22.97 14.91 -27.79
N LYS A 254 -23.67 13.85 -28.20
CA LYS A 254 -25.06 13.61 -27.82
C LYS A 254 -25.21 13.29 -26.33
N PHE A 255 -24.29 12.53 -25.76
CA PHE A 255 -24.42 11.95 -24.43
C PHE A 255 -23.56 12.64 -23.35
N CYS A 256 -22.47 13.31 -23.72
CA CYS A 256 -21.52 13.87 -22.76
C CYS A 256 -21.42 15.41 -22.78
N LYS A 257 -21.90 16.09 -23.83
CA LYS A 257 -21.96 17.57 -23.88
C LYS A 257 -22.87 18.13 -22.79
N GLY A 258 -22.27 18.86 -21.85
CA GLY A 258 -23.00 19.42 -20.70
C GLY A 258 -23.31 18.40 -19.59
N ALA A 259 -22.82 17.16 -19.67
CA ALA A 259 -22.92 16.16 -18.60
C ALA A 259 -21.95 16.43 -17.42
N ASP A 260 -21.14 17.49 -17.53
CA ASP A 260 -20.28 18.00 -16.45
C ASP A 260 -19.22 16.99 -15.97
N SER A 261 -18.73 16.19 -16.93
CA SER A 261 -17.75 15.10 -16.75
C SER A 261 -16.48 15.56 -16.04
N ARG A 262 -15.96 14.71 -15.14
CA ARG A 262 -14.82 15.01 -14.28
C ARG A 262 -14.12 13.74 -13.78
N GLY A 263 -12.81 13.83 -13.62
CA GLY A 263 -11.99 12.74 -13.10
C GLY A 263 -11.94 12.68 -11.58
N VAL A 264 -11.47 11.55 -11.07
CA VAL A 264 -11.10 11.37 -9.66
C VAL A 264 -9.59 11.27 -9.53
N VAL A 265 -9.01 12.12 -8.69
CA VAL A 265 -7.59 12.08 -8.34
C VAL A 265 -7.48 11.88 -6.84
N LEU A 266 -6.70 10.89 -6.40
CA LEU A 266 -6.28 10.76 -5.01
C LEU A 266 -4.82 11.20 -4.87
N LEU A 267 -4.54 12.09 -3.93
CA LEU A 267 -3.20 12.41 -3.43
C LEU A 267 -3.08 11.83 -2.02
N GLY A 268 -2.64 10.58 -1.92
CA GLY A 268 -2.76 9.80 -0.70
C GLY A 268 -1.46 9.18 -0.17
N ASP A 269 -1.61 8.46 0.93
CA ASP A 269 -0.59 7.61 1.53
C ASP A 269 -0.89 6.11 1.32
N SER A 270 -0.35 5.24 2.18
CA SER A 270 -0.58 3.80 2.16
C SER A 270 -2.04 3.40 2.34
N ALA A 271 -2.82 4.13 3.16
CA ALA A 271 -4.25 3.87 3.28
C ALA A 271 -4.98 4.24 1.98
N GLY A 272 -4.58 5.34 1.35
CA GLY A 272 -5.12 5.79 0.06
C GLY A 272 -4.80 4.87 -1.12
N ALA A 273 -3.62 4.26 -1.11
CA ALA A 273 -3.24 3.21 -2.07
C ALA A 273 -3.91 1.85 -1.76
N HIS A 274 -4.55 1.72 -0.60
CA HIS A 274 -5.02 0.48 0.02
C HIS A 274 -3.91 -0.58 0.13
N PHE A 275 -2.90 -0.27 0.94
CA PHE A 275 -1.90 -1.24 1.39
C PHE A 275 -2.57 -2.43 2.07
N HIS A 276 -2.27 -3.65 1.61
CA HIS A 276 -2.81 -4.88 2.17
C HIS A 276 -1.82 -6.04 2.01
N ILE A 277 -1.60 -6.77 3.10
CA ILE A 277 -0.88 -8.04 3.09
C ILE A 277 -1.89 -9.15 3.41
N PRO A 278 -2.15 -10.10 2.48
CA PRO A 278 -3.08 -11.20 2.71
C PRO A 278 -2.72 -12.03 3.96
N PRO A 279 -3.62 -12.16 4.96
CA PRO A 279 -3.38 -12.99 6.14
C PRO A 279 -3.20 -14.48 5.78
N GLU A 280 -3.70 -14.93 4.63
CA GLU A 280 -3.52 -16.28 4.09
C GLU A 280 -2.05 -16.62 3.80
N TRP A 281 -1.17 -15.62 3.66
CA TRP A 281 0.28 -15.83 3.50
C TRP A 281 0.99 -16.23 4.81
N MET A 282 0.32 -16.11 5.96
CA MET A 282 0.89 -16.48 7.27
C MET A 282 -0.04 -17.34 8.14
N THR A 283 -1.31 -17.47 7.77
CA THR A 283 -2.27 -18.34 8.46
C THR A 283 -2.12 -19.79 7.99
N ALA A 284 -1.21 -20.53 8.61
CA ALA A 284 -0.83 -21.90 8.22
C ALA A 284 -2.02 -22.87 8.05
N THR A 285 -3.11 -22.68 8.80
CA THR A 285 -4.32 -23.51 8.75
C THR A 285 -5.11 -23.43 7.44
N GLN A 286 -4.90 -22.35 6.66
CA GLN A 286 -5.60 -22.06 5.41
C GLN A 286 -4.64 -21.96 4.22
N MET A 287 -3.34 -22.18 4.44
CA MET A 287 -2.29 -21.90 3.48
C MET A 287 -2.22 -22.95 2.36
N SER A 288 -2.15 -22.46 1.11
CA SER A 288 -2.08 -23.28 -0.09
C SER A 288 -1.40 -22.51 -1.24
N ALA A 289 -1.16 -23.17 -2.38
CA ALA A 289 -0.70 -22.48 -3.60
C ALA A 289 -1.67 -21.36 -4.07
N LYS A 290 -2.97 -21.48 -3.78
CA LYS A 290 -3.94 -20.41 -4.08
C LYS A 290 -3.68 -19.16 -3.24
N SER A 291 -3.22 -19.32 -1.99
CA SER A 291 -2.94 -18.21 -1.07
C SER A 291 -1.91 -17.23 -1.64
N PHE A 292 -0.89 -17.73 -2.36
CA PHE A 292 0.17 -16.91 -2.95
C PHE A 292 -0.02 -16.60 -4.45
N ALA A 293 -1.16 -16.92 -5.05
CA ALA A 293 -1.41 -16.66 -6.48
C ALA A 293 -1.35 -15.15 -6.82
N ASN A 294 -1.73 -14.30 -5.86
CA ASN A 294 -1.68 -12.84 -5.92
C ASN A 294 -0.28 -12.25 -5.61
N LEU A 295 0.64 -13.05 -5.07
CA LEU A 295 1.95 -12.60 -4.57
C LEU A 295 2.75 -11.80 -5.62
N PRO A 296 2.88 -12.21 -6.90
CA PRO A 296 3.66 -11.46 -7.88
C PRO A 296 3.05 -10.08 -8.19
N MET A 297 1.71 -10.00 -8.19
CA MET A 297 0.96 -8.77 -8.47
C MET A 297 1.14 -7.76 -7.33
N ALA A 298 0.90 -8.20 -6.09
CA ALA A 298 1.08 -7.38 -4.90
C ALA A 298 2.53 -6.87 -4.79
N PHE A 299 3.53 -7.68 -5.13
CA PHE A 299 4.93 -7.24 -5.21
C PHE A 299 5.18 -6.15 -6.27
N SER A 300 4.56 -6.25 -7.45
CA SER A 300 4.68 -5.25 -8.52
C SER A 300 3.88 -3.97 -8.29
N ASP A 301 2.93 -3.99 -7.35
CA ASP A 301 2.17 -2.83 -6.90
C ASP A 301 2.55 -2.38 -5.48
N GLU A 302 3.78 -2.66 -5.02
CA GLU A 302 4.32 -2.12 -3.75
C GLU A 302 3.58 -2.57 -2.46
N PHE A 303 2.80 -3.66 -2.55
CA PHE A 303 1.76 -4.17 -1.62
C PHE A 303 0.47 -3.32 -1.53
N ASP A 304 0.28 -2.42 -2.47
CA ASP A 304 -0.90 -1.58 -2.61
C ASP A 304 -1.92 -2.22 -3.56
N TRP A 305 -3.21 -1.96 -3.30
CA TRP A 305 -4.34 -2.51 -4.06
C TRP A 305 -5.28 -1.38 -4.52
N PRO A 306 -4.77 -0.36 -5.25
CA PRO A 306 -5.51 0.83 -5.64
C PRO A 306 -6.76 0.51 -6.47
N GLN A 307 -6.78 -0.61 -7.18
CA GLN A 307 -7.91 -1.18 -7.92
C GLN A 307 -9.09 -1.63 -7.04
N PHE A 308 -8.93 -1.68 -5.71
CA PHE A 308 -10.02 -1.94 -4.74
C PHE A 308 -10.27 -0.75 -3.76
N SER A 309 -9.40 0.27 -3.77
CA SER A 309 -9.40 1.39 -2.79
C SER A 309 -10.67 2.26 -2.72
N GLU A 310 -10.86 2.94 -1.57
CA GLU A 310 -11.99 3.84 -1.26
C GLU A 310 -12.27 4.92 -2.32
N ILE A 311 -11.23 5.39 -3.01
CA ILE A 311 -11.35 6.55 -3.92
C ILE A 311 -11.29 6.11 -5.37
N THR A 312 -10.38 5.20 -5.74
CA THR A 312 -10.12 4.84 -7.14
C THR A 312 -10.41 3.39 -7.49
N GLY A 313 -10.90 2.57 -6.55
CA GLY A 313 -11.18 1.15 -6.81
C GLY A 313 -12.20 0.95 -7.93
N PHE A 314 -11.99 -0.05 -8.78
CA PHE A 314 -12.83 -0.30 -9.97
C PHE A 314 -13.07 -1.79 -10.26
N LEU A 315 -12.33 -2.70 -9.62
CA LEU A 315 -12.55 -4.15 -9.70
C LEU A 315 -13.30 -4.64 -8.46
N ASN A 316 -13.94 -5.81 -8.54
CA ASN A 316 -14.51 -6.47 -7.37
C ASN A 316 -13.38 -7.00 -6.46
N SER A 317 -13.38 -6.63 -5.18
CA SER A 317 -12.42 -7.13 -4.20
C SER A 317 -12.26 -8.66 -4.24
N THR A 318 -11.01 -9.11 -4.17
CA THR A 318 -10.62 -10.52 -4.02
C THR A 318 -9.95 -10.82 -2.68
N ILE A 319 -9.87 -9.82 -1.80
CA ILE A 319 -9.14 -9.82 -0.52
C ILE A 319 -10.08 -9.71 0.70
N GLY A 320 -11.37 -9.99 0.49
CA GLY A 320 -12.42 -9.79 1.50
C GLY A 320 -13.11 -8.43 1.38
N GLY A 321 -14.20 -8.24 2.13
CA GLY A 321 -15.08 -7.08 1.98
C GLY A 321 -15.70 -6.98 0.58
N TRP A 322 -16.00 -5.76 0.14
CA TRP A 322 -16.45 -5.45 -1.22
C TRP A 322 -15.82 -4.14 -1.69
N THR A 323 -15.79 -3.91 -2.99
CA THR A 323 -15.32 -2.64 -3.55
C THR A 323 -16.50 -1.72 -3.81
N ASP A 324 -16.47 -0.58 -3.14
CA ASP A 324 -17.28 0.60 -3.40
C ASP A 324 -16.28 1.76 -3.39
N SER A 325 -16.39 2.70 -4.33
CA SER A 325 -15.40 3.76 -4.46
C SER A 325 -16.01 5.06 -4.99
N LEU A 326 -15.35 6.19 -4.67
CA LEU A 326 -15.74 7.50 -5.19
C LEU A 326 -15.78 7.49 -6.73
N TYR A 327 -14.79 6.85 -7.35
CA TYR A 327 -14.72 6.63 -8.79
C TYR A 327 -15.93 5.86 -9.34
N LEU A 328 -16.25 4.67 -8.81
CA LEU A 328 -17.38 3.87 -9.32
C LEU A 328 -18.72 4.60 -9.14
N ARG A 329 -18.89 5.35 -8.05
CA ARG A 329 -20.07 6.19 -7.82
C ARG A 329 -20.17 7.34 -8.82
N LEU A 330 -19.05 7.98 -9.19
CA LEU A 330 -19.02 9.02 -10.23
C LEU A 330 -19.24 8.48 -11.63
N ARG A 331 -18.71 7.30 -11.97
CA ARG A 331 -19.04 6.62 -13.23
C ARG A 331 -20.52 6.21 -13.27
N LYS A 332 -21.09 5.74 -12.17
CA LYS A 332 -22.53 5.42 -12.09
C LYS A 332 -23.39 6.67 -12.29
N ARG A 333 -22.97 7.81 -11.73
CA ARG A 333 -23.67 9.10 -11.86
C ARG A 333 -23.57 9.68 -13.27
N ASN A 334 -22.41 9.60 -13.90
CA ASN A 334 -22.21 9.95 -15.31
C ASN A 334 -21.21 8.99 -15.96
N ARG A 335 -21.69 8.16 -16.89
CA ARG A 335 -20.88 7.13 -17.57
C ARG A 335 -19.77 7.69 -18.45
N CYS A 336 -19.85 8.96 -18.85
CA CYS A 336 -18.76 9.65 -19.55
C CYS A 336 -17.49 9.79 -18.71
N ASN A 337 -17.56 9.56 -17.38
CA ASN A 337 -16.40 9.49 -16.47
C ASN A 337 -15.72 8.10 -16.48
N HIS A 338 -16.01 7.22 -17.45
CA HIS A 338 -15.34 5.92 -17.51
C HIS A 338 -13.81 6.11 -17.68
N ARG A 339 -13.05 5.23 -17.04
CA ARG A 339 -11.59 5.27 -16.82
C ARG A 339 -10.97 6.55 -16.20
N ASP A 340 -11.67 7.67 -16.04
CA ASP A 340 -11.08 8.92 -15.52
C ASP A 340 -10.78 8.88 -14.00
N LEU A 341 -9.76 8.10 -13.62
CA LEU A 341 -9.27 7.88 -12.26
C LEU A 341 -7.74 7.93 -12.23
N GLN A 342 -7.17 8.48 -11.15
CA GLN A 342 -5.72 8.48 -10.88
C GLN A 342 -5.44 8.38 -9.36
N ASN A 343 -4.84 7.29 -8.93
CA ASN A 343 -4.34 7.07 -7.58
C ASN A 343 -2.87 7.50 -7.51
N ILE A 344 -2.65 8.76 -7.13
CA ILE A 344 -1.34 9.39 -6.97
C ILE A 344 -0.94 9.28 -5.47
N SER A 345 -0.95 8.05 -4.96
CA SER A 345 -0.61 7.72 -3.57
C SER A 345 0.71 6.95 -3.45
N GLN A 346 1.32 6.99 -2.26
CA GLN A 346 2.54 6.24 -2.00
C GLN A 346 2.62 5.82 -0.53
N ASN A 347 3.07 4.60 -0.27
CA ASN A 347 3.52 4.19 1.06
C ASN A 347 4.60 5.15 1.60
N GLY A 348 4.41 5.62 2.83
CA GLY A 348 5.18 6.70 3.46
C GLY A 348 4.83 8.13 2.98
N GLY A 349 3.76 8.32 2.19
CA GLY A 349 3.30 9.62 1.71
C GLY A 349 2.85 10.54 2.85
N SER A 350 3.39 11.75 2.93
CA SER A 350 3.05 12.77 3.93
C SER A 350 3.12 14.17 3.32
N SER A 351 2.58 15.19 3.99
CA SER A 351 2.63 16.57 3.51
C SER A 351 4.05 17.01 3.11
N GLY A 352 5.06 16.56 3.86
CA GLY A 352 6.47 16.89 3.65
C GLY A 352 7.12 16.28 2.40
N ASN A 353 6.51 15.27 1.77
CA ASN A 353 7.05 14.62 0.57
C ASN A 353 6.08 14.61 -0.64
N LEU A 354 4.77 14.82 -0.41
CA LEU A 354 3.71 14.69 -1.42
C LEU A 354 3.92 15.59 -2.66
N LEU A 355 4.53 16.76 -2.53
CA LEU A 355 4.83 17.66 -3.66
C LEU A 355 5.72 17.00 -4.73
N SER A 356 6.53 16.00 -4.37
CA SER A 356 7.28 15.21 -5.35
C SER A 356 6.37 14.26 -6.13
N LEU A 357 5.43 13.62 -5.43
CA LEU A 357 4.47 12.66 -5.97
C LEU A 357 3.42 13.33 -6.87
N ILE A 358 2.92 14.51 -6.50
CA ILE A 358 1.91 15.27 -7.28
C ILE A 358 2.42 15.59 -8.71
N LYS A 359 3.72 15.65 -8.96
CA LYS A 359 4.28 15.84 -10.32
C LYS A 359 4.02 14.66 -11.26
N SER A 360 3.70 13.48 -10.72
CA SER A 360 3.27 12.33 -11.50
C SER A 360 1.82 12.43 -12.00
N LEU A 361 1.03 13.39 -11.52
CA LEU A 361 -0.34 13.66 -11.99
C LEU A 361 -0.37 13.89 -13.51
N ALA A 362 -1.31 13.25 -14.20
CA ALA A 362 -1.65 13.52 -15.59
C ALA A 362 -2.89 14.42 -15.65
N ARG A 363 -2.70 15.73 -15.66
CA ARG A 363 -3.77 16.67 -16.03
C ARG A 363 -3.24 17.90 -16.76
N ASN A 364 -3.85 18.19 -17.89
CA ASN A 364 -3.62 19.36 -18.72
C ASN A 364 -4.75 20.37 -18.51
N GLN A 365 -4.39 21.55 -18.01
CA GLN A 365 -5.32 22.62 -17.65
C GLN A 365 -6.26 23.09 -18.77
N LEU A 366 -5.87 22.92 -20.04
CA LEU A 366 -6.66 23.36 -21.20
C LEU A 366 -7.35 22.21 -21.94
N LEU A 367 -6.70 21.05 -22.01
CA LEU A 367 -7.15 19.93 -22.84
C LEU A 367 -8.02 18.91 -22.11
N ASP A 368 -8.01 18.90 -20.77
CA ASP A 368 -8.67 17.85 -20.00
C ASP A 368 -9.95 18.35 -19.32
N ASN A 369 -10.78 17.39 -18.89
CA ASN A 369 -11.93 17.68 -18.05
C ASN A 369 -11.46 18.08 -16.63
N PRO A 370 -12.26 18.82 -15.85
CA PRO A 370 -11.98 19.07 -14.44
C PRO A 370 -11.78 17.78 -13.64
N ALA A 371 -11.28 17.88 -12.41
CA ALA A 371 -11.12 16.74 -11.52
C ALA A 371 -11.54 17.07 -10.08
N ILE A 372 -12.04 16.05 -9.38
CA ILE A 372 -12.17 16.04 -7.92
C ILE A 372 -10.87 15.45 -7.37
N VAL A 373 -10.12 16.26 -6.64
CA VAL A 373 -8.85 15.87 -6.03
C VAL A 373 -9.06 15.66 -4.54
N ILE A 374 -8.90 14.44 -4.06
CA ILE A 374 -8.90 14.10 -2.64
C ILE A 374 -7.46 14.19 -2.13
N TYR A 375 -7.19 15.08 -1.17
CA TYR A 375 -5.93 15.13 -0.43
C TYR A 375 -6.10 14.34 0.87
N ALA A 376 -5.37 13.24 1.01
CA ALA A 376 -5.55 12.29 2.12
C ALA A 376 -4.21 11.67 2.58
N THR A 377 -3.30 12.51 3.09
CA THR A 377 -2.17 12.05 3.90
C THR A 377 -2.61 11.98 5.37
N ILE A 378 -3.24 10.86 5.74
CA ILE A 378 -4.06 10.76 6.97
C ILE A 378 -3.28 10.33 8.21
N GLY A 379 -2.07 9.78 8.05
CA GLY A 379 -1.25 9.27 9.15
C GLY A 379 0.19 9.78 9.21
N ASN A 380 0.95 9.75 8.11
CA ASN A 380 2.43 9.87 8.12
C ASN A 380 3.00 11.24 8.52
N ASP A 381 2.18 12.26 8.72
CA ASP A 381 2.60 13.52 9.34
C ASP A 381 2.71 13.43 10.87
N VAL A 382 2.13 12.38 11.50
CA VAL A 382 2.33 12.02 12.91
C VAL A 382 2.93 10.62 13.09
N CYS A 383 2.73 9.71 12.15
CA CYS A 383 3.26 8.35 12.20
C CYS A 383 4.69 8.24 11.68
N ASN A 384 5.56 7.64 12.50
CA ASN A 384 6.94 7.30 12.18
C ASN A 384 7.41 6.17 13.15
N GLY A 385 8.57 5.57 12.84
CA GLY A 385 9.23 4.55 13.67
C GLY A 385 10.45 5.05 14.46
N GLU A 386 10.56 6.37 14.67
CA GLU A 386 11.69 6.98 15.39
C GLU A 386 11.48 6.90 16.91
N ARG A 387 12.56 6.74 17.68
CA ARG A 387 12.50 6.58 19.15
C ARG A 387 11.88 7.76 19.86
N ASP A 388 12.25 8.96 19.44
CA ASP A 388 11.57 10.21 19.82
C ASP A 388 10.55 10.54 18.73
N THR A 389 9.47 9.77 18.70
CA THR A 389 8.46 9.86 17.64
C THR A 389 7.80 11.25 17.60
N LEU A 390 7.64 11.91 18.75
CA LEU A 390 7.04 13.24 18.90
C LEU A 390 7.89 14.34 18.24
N ALA A 391 9.22 14.29 18.38
CA ALA A 391 10.12 15.25 17.76
C ALA A 391 10.14 15.17 16.22
N HIS A 392 9.74 14.04 15.65
CA HIS A 392 9.74 13.79 14.20
C HIS A 392 8.38 14.01 13.52
N MET A 393 7.32 14.29 14.29
CA MET A 393 6.00 14.65 13.74
C MET A 393 6.03 16.04 13.08
N THR A 394 5.39 16.18 11.92
CA THR A 394 5.17 17.46 11.23
C THR A 394 4.51 18.48 12.17
N THR A 395 5.02 19.70 12.18
CA THR A 395 4.46 20.80 12.96
C THR A 395 3.33 21.52 12.19
N PRO A 396 2.39 22.21 12.87
CA PRO A 396 1.33 22.99 12.20
C PRO A 396 1.85 23.99 11.15
N LYS A 397 3.01 24.61 11.42
CA LYS A 397 3.67 25.55 10.49
C LYS A 397 4.20 24.86 9.23
N GLU A 398 4.75 23.66 9.37
CA GLU A 398 5.22 22.86 8.23
C GLU A 398 4.04 22.35 7.42
N MET A 399 2.99 21.83 8.07
CA MET A 399 1.76 21.38 7.42
C MET A 399 1.17 22.49 6.54
N LEU A 400 1.04 23.71 7.08
CA LEU A 400 0.58 24.88 6.33
C LEU A 400 1.46 25.16 5.10
N SER A 401 2.77 25.22 5.30
CA SER A 401 3.75 25.46 4.23
C SER A 401 3.69 24.39 3.13
N ASN A 402 3.58 23.11 3.51
CA ASN A 402 3.58 21.96 2.63
C ASN A 402 2.30 21.91 1.79
N VAL A 403 1.14 22.02 2.44
CA VAL A 403 -0.18 21.93 1.79
C VAL A 403 -0.41 23.12 0.86
N VAL A 404 -0.09 24.34 1.28
CA VAL A 404 -0.23 25.53 0.41
C VAL A 404 0.69 25.44 -0.82
N GLN A 405 1.89 24.88 -0.70
CA GLN A 405 2.75 24.62 -1.88
C GLN A 405 2.16 23.56 -2.81
N ALA A 406 1.55 22.49 -2.27
CA ALA A 406 0.86 21.48 -3.06
C ALA A 406 -0.35 22.08 -3.82
N LEU A 407 -1.19 22.87 -3.15
CA LEU A 407 -2.35 23.54 -3.73
C LEU A 407 -1.96 24.53 -4.84
N ARG A 408 -0.90 25.33 -4.63
CA ARG A 408 -0.34 26.21 -5.68
C ARG A 408 0.17 25.44 -6.89
N TYR A 409 0.73 24.25 -6.71
CA TYR A 409 1.11 23.40 -7.84
C TYR A 409 -0.13 22.87 -8.58
N LEU A 410 -1.16 22.42 -7.86
CA LEU A 410 -2.44 21.98 -8.45
C LEU A 410 -3.10 23.10 -9.27
N ASP A 411 -3.05 24.36 -8.82
CA ASP A 411 -3.68 25.49 -9.53
C ASP A 411 -2.99 25.80 -10.87
N SER A 412 -1.73 25.38 -11.02
CA SER A 412 -0.99 25.43 -12.30
C SER A 412 -1.26 24.23 -13.24
N ARG A 413 -2.14 23.30 -12.86
CA ARG A 413 -2.34 22.01 -13.55
C ARG A 413 -3.80 21.63 -13.78
N LEU A 414 -4.65 21.85 -12.80
CA LEU A 414 -6.06 21.48 -12.86
C LEU A 414 -6.81 22.43 -13.81
N PRO A 415 -7.68 21.91 -14.69
CA PRO A 415 -8.63 22.72 -15.44
C PRO A 415 -9.57 23.48 -14.50
N ASN A 416 -9.97 24.68 -14.90
CA ASN A 416 -10.96 25.46 -14.17
C ASN A 416 -12.28 24.68 -14.00
N GLY A 417 -12.92 24.81 -12.84
CA GLY A 417 -14.08 24.01 -12.41
C GLY A 417 -13.69 22.70 -11.71
N SER A 418 -12.43 22.55 -11.30
CA SER A 418 -11.99 21.42 -10.47
C SER A 418 -12.35 21.66 -8.99
N HIS A 419 -12.21 20.62 -8.16
CA HIS A 419 -12.50 20.70 -6.73
C HIS A 419 -11.44 19.95 -5.93
N VAL A 420 -11.00 20.51 -4.79
CA VAL A 420 -10.04 19.86 -3.89
C VAL A 420 -10.69 19.63 -2.53
N ILE A 421 -10.67 18.40 -2.03
CA ILE A 421 -11.15 18.05 -0.69
C ILE A 421 -9.94 17.70 0.18
N LEU A 422 -9.71 18.48 1.24
CA LEU A 422 -8.71 18.21 2.25
C LEU A 422 -9.29 17.30 3.33
N THR A 423 -8.69 16.13 3.52
CA THR A 423 -9.10 15.15 4.54
C THR A 423 -8.27 15.35 5.80
N GLY A 424 -8.93 15.48 6.96
CA GLY A 424 -8.27 15.51 8.26
C GLY A 424 -7.49 14.22 8.54
N LEU A 425 -6.57 14.29 9.50
CA LEU A 425 -5.84 13.12 9.99
C LEU A 425 -6.74 12.26 10.89
N VAL A 426 -6.41 10.98 10.99
CA VAL A 426 -7.15 10.02 11.82
C VAL A 426 -6.86 10.20 13.33
N ASP A 427 -7.81 9.82 14.19
CA ASP A 427 -7.57 9.55 15.61
C ASP A 427 -7.19 8.07 15.79
N GLY A 428 -5.89 7.77 15.68
CA GLY A 428 -5.39 6.40 15.68
C GLY A 428 -5.43 5.68 17.04
N ARG A 429 -5.95 6.28 18.12
CA ARG A 429 -6.19 5.57 19.39
C ARG A 429 -7.09 4.34 19.21
N PHE A 430 -8.04 4.46 18.28
CA PHE A 430 -8.91 3.39 17.80
C PHE A 430 -8.16 2.07 17.51
N LEU A 431 -6.92 2.14 16.99
CA LEU A 431 -6.13 0.96 16.64
C LEU A 431 -5.73 0.15 17.88
N TRP A 432 -5.11 0.80 18.86
CA TRP A 432 -4.73 0.14 20.11
C TRP A 432 -5.96 -0.39 20.83
N ASP A 433 -6.98 0.46 21.01
CA ASP A 433 -8.16 0.18 21.81
C ASP A 433 -8.96 -1.03 21.30
N ASN A 434 -8.92 -1.32 19.99
CA ASN A 434 -9.63 -2.46 19.38
C ASN A 434 -8.75 -3.68 19.07
N LEU A 435 -7.41 -3.57 19.09
CA LEU A 435 -6.50 -4.67 18.69
C LEU A 435 -5.59 -5.22 19.77
N HIS A 436 -5.16 -4.46 20.79
CA HIS A 436 -3.99 -4.81 21.61
C HIS A 436 -4.01 -6.23 22.23
N ASP A 437 -5.18 -6.66 22.74
CA ASP A 437 -5.41 -7.99 23.33
C ASP A 437 -5.78 -9.09 22.32
N ARG A 438 -6.05 -8.73 21.06
CA ARG A 438 -6.44 -9.69 20.01
C ARG A 438 -5.20 -10.41 19.46
N TYR A 439 -5.38 -11.66 19.03
CA TYR A 439 -4.33 -12.41 18.35
C TYR A 439 -4.15 -11.92 16.91
N HIS A 440 -2.90 -11.53 16.60
CA HIS A 440 -2.43 -11.31 15.24
C HIS A 440 -2.51 -12.63 14.44
N PRO A 441 -2.66 -12.63 13.09
CA PRO A 441 -2.69 -13.86 12.29
C PRO A 441 -1.63 -14.92 12.66
N LEU A 442 -0.39 -14.52 12.94
CA LEU A 442 0.67 -15.43 13.41
C LEU A 442 0.40 -16.04 14.78
N GLY A 443 -0.35 -15.38 15.65
CA GLY A 443 -0.70 -15.87 16.98
C GLY A 443 -1.97 -16.70 17.03
N GLN A 444 -2.70 -16.87 15.93
CA GLN A 444 -4.03 -17.50 15.97
C GLN A 444 -3.99 -19.01 16.22
N LEU A 445 -2.99 -19.73 15.69
CA LEU A 445 -2.88 -21.18 15.87
C LEU A 445 -2.60 -21.57 17.34
N ASN A 446 -1.66 -20.87 17.98
CA ASN A 446 -1.13 -21.21 19.29
C ASN A 446 -1.56 -20.26 20.42
N LYS A 447 -2.27 -19.17 20.11
CA LYS A 447 -2.76 -18.15 21.06
C LYS A 447 -1.62 -17.46 21.83
N ASP A 448 -0.53 -17.17 21.12
CA ASP A 448 0.79 -16.82 21.66
C ASP A 448 1.38 -15.48 21.15
N VAL A 449 0.72 -14.82 20.18
CA VAL A 449 1.11 -13.48 19.66
C VAL A 449 -0.11 -12.56 19.55
N THR A 450 -0.21 -11.58 20.45
CA THR A 450 -1.18 -10.48 20.34
C THR A 450 -0.64 -9.29 19.54
N TYR A 451 -1.51 -8.37 19.10
CA TYR A 451 -1.04 -7.12 18.48
C TYR A 451 -0.17 -6.29 19.41
N SER A 452 -0.43 -6.28 20.73
CA SER A 452 0.47 -5.64 21.70
C SER A 452 1.91 -6.17 21.60
N GLN A 453 2.10 -7.48 21.40
CA GLN A 453 3.43 -8.07 21.21
C GLN A 453 4.04 -7.66 19.85
N VAL A 454 3.24 -7.66 18.78
CA VAL A 454 3.69 -7.22 17.44
C VAL A 454 4.16 -5.76 17.49
N TYR A 455 3.38 -4.87 18.07
CA TYR A 455 3.73 -3.45 18.17
C TYR A 455 5.01 -3.22 18.98
N SER A 456 5.16 -3.87 20.15
CA SER A 456 6.39 -3.81 20.94
C SER A 456 7.61 -4.38 20.21
N PHE A 457 7.43 -5.44 19.41
CA PHE A 457 8.50 -6.03 18.59
C PHE A 457 8.96 -5.08 17.48
N LEU A 458 8.02 -4.49 16.73
CA LEU A 458 8.31 -3.55 15.64
C LEU A 458 8.93 -2.24 16.16
N ASP A 459 8.45 -1.72 17.29
CA ASP A 459 9.00 -0.51 17.93
C ASP A 459 10.43 -0.72 18.43
N CYS A 460 10.71 -1.85 19.12
CA CYS A 460 12.06 -2.23 19.51
C CYS A 460 13.04 -2.30 18.32
N LEU A 461 12.55 -2.79 17.18
CA LEU A 461 13.31 -2.87 15.93
C LEU A 461 13.41 -1.55 15.15
N GLN A 462 12.73 -0.47 15.60
CA GLN A 462 12.59 0.83 14.91
C GLN A 462 12.04 0.69 13.48
N VAL A 463 11.03 -0.16 13.34
CA VAL A 463 10.29 -0.41 12.09
C VAL A 463 8.77 -0.46 12.31
N SER A 464 8.29 0.11 13.42
CA SER A 464 6.86 0.38 13.61
C SER A 464 6.42 1.42 12.57
N PRO A 465 5.27 1.23 11.89
CA PRO A 465 4.73 2.27 11.02
C PRO A 465 4.29 3.49 11.84
N CYS A 466 3.89 3.32 13.10
CA CYS A 466 3.43 4.43 13.94
C CYS A 466 3.69 4.21 15.44
N SER A 467 4.92 4.43 15.89
CA SER A 467 5.30 4.33 17.32
C SER A 467 4.46 5.23 18.24
N GLY A 468 3.89 6.32 17.71
CA GLY A 468 3.00 7.22 18.45
C GLY A 468 1.66 6.59 18.87
N TRP A 469 1.02 5.79 18.00
CA TRP A 469 -0.28 5.14 18.29
C TRP A 469 -0.17 3.66 18.63
N LEU A 470 0.78 2.93 18.02
CA LEU A 470 0.97 1.50 18.21
C LEU A 470 1.86 1.23 19.43
N THR A 471 1.37 1.62 20.61
CA THR A 471 2.15 1.58 21.87
C THR A 471 1.24 1.41 23.09
N PRO A 472 1.66 0.64 24.12
CA PRO A 472 0.93 0.59 25.39
C PRO A 472 0.91 1.93 26.14
N ASN A 473 1.82 2.85 25.82
CA ASN A 473 1.91 4.16 26.46
C ASN A 473 0.75 5.08 26.03
N GLU A 474 -0.32 5.11 26.83
CA GLU A 474 -1.51 5.92 26.58
C GLU A 474 -1.21 7.42 26.46
N THR A 475 -0.29 7.96 27.27
CA THR A 475 0.15 9.36 27.17
C THR A 475 0.72 9.66 25.79
N LEU A 476 1.51 8.74 25.23
CA LEU A 476 2.06 8.89 23.88
C LEU A 476 0.97 8.79 22.79
N ARG A 477 0.00 7.88 22.94
CA ARG A 477 -1.17 7.80 22.03
C ARG A 477 -1.99 9.09 22.06
N ASN A 478 -2.19 9.69 23.24
CA ASN A 478 -2.91 10.94 23.40
C ASN A 478 -2.15 12.13 22.79
N LEU A 479 -0.85 12.27 23.02
CA LEU A 479 -0.03 13.34 22.41
C LEU A 479 0.05 13.23 20.87
N THR A 480 0.13 12.01 20.33
CA THR A 480 0.08 11.76 18.88
C THR A 480 -1.26 12.22 18.29
N SER A 481 -2.35 11.93 18.97
CA SER A 481 -3.71 12.31 18.56
C SER A 481 -3.96 13.81 18.70
N GLU A 482 -3.39 14.45 19.72
CA GLU A 482 -3.39 15.91 19.87
C GLU A 482 -2.69 16.58 18.67
N ARG A 483 -1.51 16.08 18.27
CA ARG A 483 -0.84 16.59 17.06
C ARG A 483 -1.70 16.35 15.81
N ALA A 484 -2.30 15.18 15.64
CA ALA A 484 -3.16 14.89 14.50
C ALA A 484 -4.33 15.88 14.40
N LEU A 485 -4.97 16.21 15.52
CA LEU A 485 -6.02 17.23 15.61
C LEU A 485 -5.49 18.64 15.28
N GLN A 486 -4.31 19.01 15.77
CA GLN A 486 -3.67 20.29 15.42
C GLN A 486 -3.41 20.41 13.90
N LEU A 487 -2.96 19.33 13.24
CA LEU A 487 -2.73 19.34 11.78
C LEU A 487 -4.04 19.33 10.98
N SER A 488 -5.05 18.62 11.46
CA SER A 488 -6.40 18.63 10.87
C SER A 488 -7.04 20.03 10.92
N ASN A 489 -6.86 20.75 12.03
CA ASN A 489 -7.28 22.14 12.15
C ASN A 489 -6.55 23.08 11.16
N VAL A 490 -5.27 22.83 10.85
CA VAL A 490 -4.55 23.58 9.79
C VAL A 490 -5.19 23.34 8.42
N LEU A 491 -5.51 22.08 8.07
CA LEU A 491 -6.20 21.75 6.81
C LEU A 491 -7.58 22.44 6.71
N LYS A 492 -8.33 22.44 7.83
CA LYS A 492 -9.64 23.09 7.93
C LYS A 492 -9.57 24.60 7.75
N GLU A 493 -8.55 25.24 8.31
CA GLU A 493 -8.30 26.67 8.12
C GLU A 493 -7.87 27.00 6.69
N ILE A 494 -7.01 26.19 6.07
CA ILE A 494 -6.61 26.36 4.65
C ILE A 494 -7.84 26.34 3.73
N ALA A 495 -8.76 25.39 3.90
CA ALA A 495 -9.99 25.31 3.11
C ALA A 495 -10.89 26.55 3.29
N ARG A 496 -10.85 27.17 4.47
CA ARG A 496 -11.59 28.39 4.79
C ARG A 496 -10.94 29.65 4.19
N SER A 497 -9.63 29.82 4.36
CA SER A 497 -8.92 31.08 4.06
C SER A 497 -8.33 31.17 2.66
N GLU A 498 -7.79 30.08 2.11
CA GLU A 498 -7.13 30.10 0.81
C GLU A 498 -8.15 30.06 -0.35
N LYS A 499 -7.76 30.67 -1.48
CA LYS A 499 -8.52 30.69 -2.73
C LYS A 499 -7.57 30.51 -3.92
N PHE A 500 -8.02 29.76 -4.91
CA PHE A 500 -7.26 29.42 -6.12
C PHE A 500 -8.12 29.71 -7.35
N ALA A 501 -7.49 29.85 -8.51
CA ALA A 501 -8.18 30.30 -9.72
C ALA A 501 -8.98 29.18 -10.41
N ASN A 502 -8.52 27.92 -10.29
CA ASN A 502 -9.05 26.79 -11.06
C ASN A 502 -9.87 25.79 -10.23
N PHE A 503 -9.92 25.94 -8.90
CA PHE A 503 -10.69 25.05 -8.04
C PHE A 503 -11.16 25.69 -6.73
N ASP A 504 -12.28 25.17 -6.23
CA ASP A 504 -12.74 25.35 -4.85
C ASP A 504 -12.03 24.36 -3.90
N ILE A 505 -11.89 24.74 -2.64
CA ILE A 505 -11.38 23.87 -1.56
C ILE A 505 -12.49 23.57 -0.55
N PHE A 506 -12.57 22.31 -0.15
CA PHE A 506 -13.43 21.81 0.91
C PHE A 506 -12.59 21.08 1.97
N TYR A 507 -13.15 20.90 3.16
CA TYR A 507 -12.53 20.13 4.24
C TYR A 507 -13.52 19.11 4.81
N MET A 508 -13.03 17.90 5.07
CA MET A 508 -13.75 16.90 5.87
C MET A 508 -12.85 16.25 6.90
N ASP A 509 -13.40 15.98 8.08
CA ASP A 509 -12.79 15.10 9.07
C ASP A 509 -12.77 13.65 8.55
N PHE A 510 -11.76 12.87 8.94
CA PHE A 510 -11.66 11.46 8.53
C PHE A 510 -12.79 10.62 9.17
N PRO A 511 -13.62 9.89 8.41
CA PRO A 511 -14.91 9.39 8.89
C PRO A 511 -14.86 8.13 9.80
N LEU A 512 -13.70 7.78 10.38
CA LEU A 512 -13.48 6.52 11.11
C LEU A 512 -14.56 6.20 12.16
N ARG A 513 -14.99 7.20 12.93
CA ARG A 513 -16.03 7.02 13.94
C ARG A 513 -17.38 6.64 13.31
N GLN A 514 -17.78 7.34 12.24
CA GLN A 514 -19.01 7.04 11.52
C GLN A 514 -18.92 5.66 10.85
N THR A 515 -17.77 5.31 10.27
CA THR A 515 -17.50 3.98 9.71
C THR A 515 -17.67 2.88 10.76
N ALA A 516 -17.16 3.07 11.98
CA ALA A 516 -17.34 2.14 13.08
C ALA A 516 -18.79 2.06 13.61
N GLU A 517 -19.52 3.18 13.60
CA GLU A 517 -20.94 3.23 13.97
C GLU A 517 -21.82 2.53 12.91
N GLU A 518 -21.58 2.73 11.61
CA GLU A 518 -22.28 2.00 10.54
C GLU A 518 -21.95 0.51 10.55
N TRP A 519 -20.69 0.12 10.74
CA TRP A 519 -20.31 -1.30 10.80
C TRP A 519 -20.98 -2.03 11.97
N ARG A 520 -21.10 -1.39 13.14
CA ARG A 520 -21.88 -1.92 14.28
C ARG A 520 -23.36 -2.10 13.96
N LYS A 521 -23.98 -1.19 13.18
CA LYS A 521 -25.38 -1.36 12.72
C LYS A 521 -25.54 -2.56 11.80
N MET A 522 -24.49 -2.93 11.05
CA MET A 522 -24.44 -4.14 10.23
C MET A 522 -24.12 -5.43 11.02
N GLY A 523 -23.99 -5.35 12.35
CA GLY A 523 -23.64 -6.48 13.22
C GLY A 523 -22.14 -6.80 13.28
N GLY A 524 -21.30 -5.89 12.78
CA GLY A 524 -19.85 -6.02 12.78
C GLY A 524 -19.16 -5.35 13.96
N GLU A 525 -17.91 -5.75 14.20
CA GLU A 525 -17.07 -5.26 15.30
C GLU A 525 -15.94 -4.34 14.78
N PRO A 526 -15.54 -3.28 15.52
CA PRO A 526 -14.62 -2.27 14.98
C PRO A 526 -13.22 -2.79 14.64
N TRP A 527 -12.75 -3.87 15.28
CA TRP A 527 -11.47 -4.51 14.95
C TRP A 527 -11.43 -5.08 13.52
N GLN A 528 -12.58 -5.40 12.93
CA GLN A 528 -12.68 -5.88 11.54
C GLN A 528 -12.50 -4.78 10.50
N LEU A 529 -12.44 -3.52 10.94
CA LEU A 529 -12.19 -2.36 10.08
C LEU A 529 -10.70 -2.10 9.86
N ILE A 530 -9.82 -2.85 10.49
CA ILE A 530 -8.36 -2.66 10.44
C ILE A 530 -7.73 -3.86 9.71
N GLU A 531 -6.71 -3.58 8.89
CA GLU A 531 -5.93 -4.59 8.19
C GLU A 531 -5.30 -5.60 9.17
N PRO A 532 -5.56 -6.92 9.02
CA PRO A 532 -5.24 -7.88 10.06
C PRO A 532 -3.74 -8.14 10.19
N VAL A 533 -2.93 -7.91 9.15
CA VAL A 533 -1.49 -8.22 9.18
C VAL A 533 -0.66 -7.08 9.78
N ASP A 534 -0.93 -5.82 9.44
CA ASP A 534 -0.20 -4.68 10.01
C ASP A 534 -0.84 -4.10 11.29
N GLY A 535 -2.15 -4.32 11.49
CA GLY A 535 -2.87 -3.77 12.65
C GLY A 535 -2.97 -2.24 12.65
N PHE A 536 -2.85 -1.61 11.48
CA PHE A 536 -2.67 -0.17 11.33
C PHE A 536 -3.55 0.44 10.25
N HIS A 537 -3.59 -0.12 9.04
CA HIS A 537 -4.32 0.49 7.92
C HIS A 537 -5.83 0.20 7.96
N PRO A 538 -6.68 1.07 7.37
CA PRO A 538 -8.09 0.76 7.14
C PRO A 538 -8.25 -0.41 6.17
N SER A 539 -9.08 -1.38 6.55
CA SER A 539 -9.43 -2.53 5.71
C SER A 539 -10.31 -2.17 4.50
N GLN A 540 -10.47 -3.10 3.56
CA GLN A 540 -11.42 -2.99 2.46
C GLN A 540 -12.88 -2.70 2.91
N ILE A 541 -13.30 -3.20 4.09
CA ILE A 541 -14.63 -2.92 4.65
C ILE A 541 -14.71 -1.46 5.11
N ALA A 542 -13.66 -0.97 5.77
CA ALA A 542 -13.59 0.42 6.21
C ALA A 542 -13.56 1.40 5.04
N ALA A 543 -12.82 1.06 3.97
CA ALA A 543 -12.79 1.81 2.72
C ALA A 543 -14.19 1.93 2.11
N ALA A 544 -14.90 0.81 1.89
CA ALA A 544 -16.21 0.82 1.23
C ALA A 544 -17.29 1.59 2.03
N LEU A 545 -17.27 1.48 3.37
CA LEU A 545 -18.12 2.26 4.26
C LEU A 545 -17.73 3.74 4.28
N GLY A 546 -16.43 4.04 4.26
CA GLY A 546 -15.86 5.39 4.12
C GLY A 546 -16.36 6.09 2.86
N THR A 547 -16.31 5.43 1.70
CA THR A 547 -16.93 5.91 0.46
C THR A 547 -18.40 6.26 0.66
N GLY A 548 -19.14 5.42 1.39
CA GLY A 548 -20.53 5.65 1.78
C GLY A 548 -20.75 7.00 2.44
N ILE A 549 -19.99 7.28 3.49
CA ILE A 549 -20.09 8.48 4.33
C ILE A 549 -19.60 9.71 3.56
N THR A 550 -18.43 9.62 2.91
CA THR A 550 -17.83 10.67 2.08
C THR A 550 -18.79 11.13 0.97
N TRP A 551 -19.43 10.18 0.28
CA TRP A 551 -20.40 10.45 -0.78
C TRP A 551 -21.67 11.15 -0.27
N GLN A 552 -22.23 10.69 0.85
CA GLN A 552 -23.45 11.32 1.42
C GLN A 552 -23.16 12.73 1.94
N LYS A 553 -21.99 12.95 2.56
CA LYS A 553 -21.53 14.29 2.95
C LYS A 553 -21.41 15.20 1.72
N ALA A 554 -20.75 14.75 0.66
CA ALA A 554 -20.60 15.52 -0.57
C ALA A 554 -21.95 15.81 -1.27
N LEU A 555 -22.89 14.86 -1.29
CA LEU A 555 -24.26 15.09 -1.79
C LEU A 555 -25.02 16.16 -0.99
N HIS A 556 -24.85 16.20 0.33
CA HIS A 556 -25.58 17.10 1.20
C HIS A 556 -24.98 18.51 1.25
N GLU A 557 -23.66 18.61 1.39
CA GLU A 557 -22.97 19.88 1.63
C GLU A 557 -22.42 20.52 0.34
N TRP A 558 -21.95 19.70 -0.62
CA TRP A 558 -21.24 20.18 -1.82
C TRP A 558 -21.72 19.48 -3.12
N PRO A 559 -23.03 19.41 -3.41
CA PRO A 559 -23.57 18.64 -4.53
C PRO A 559 -22.98 19.03 -5.89
N GLN A 560 -22.52 20.27 -6.05
CA GLN A 560 -21.81 20.76 -7.25
C GLN A 560 -20.50 19.99 -7.52
N VAL A 561 -19.84 19.46 -6.49
CA VAL A 561 -18.59 18.70 -6.61
C VAL A 561 -18.80 17.38 -7.34
N LEU A 562 -19.94 16.73 -7.12
CA LEU A 562 -20.30 15.45 -7.72
C LEU A 562 -20.97 15.59 -9.11
N GLY A 563 -21.23 16.82 -9.57
CA GLY A 563 -21.96 17.08 -10.82
C GLY A 563 -23.42 16.59 -10.79
N LYS A 564 -24.07 16.65 -11.96
CA LYS A 564 -25.43 16.13 -12.16
C LYS A 564 -25.39 14.66 -12.57
N GLU A 565 -26.51 13.96 -12.39
CA GLU A 565 -26.71 12.65 -12.99
C GLU A 565 -26.96 12.80 -14.50
N ASN A 566 -26.29 11.98 -15.31
CA ASN A 566 -26.39 12.06 -16.77
C ASN A 566 -27.66 11.32 -17.25
N PRO A 567 -28.63 12.03 -17.88
CA PRO A 567 -29.88 11.41 -18.33
C PRO A 567 -29.69 10.40 -19.47
N PHE A 568 -28.50 10.33 -20.08
CA PHE A 568 -28.17 9.39 -21.14
C PHE A 568 -27.46 8.11 -20.66
N ASN A 569 -27.26 7.92 -19.36
CA ASN A 569 -26.58 6.74 -18.79
C ASN A 569 -27.11 5.40 -19.34
N ASP A 570 -28.43 5.24 -19.43
CA ASP A 570 -29.06 4.01 -19.94
C ASP A 570 -28.83 3.83 -21.45
N GLN A 571 -28.75 4.93 -22.21
CA GLN A 571 -28.47 4.90 -23.65
C GLN A 571 -27.00 4.58 -23.94
N ILE A 572 -26.08 5.13 -23.13
CA ILE A 572 -24.66 4.80 -23.15
C ILE A 572 -24.48 3.29 -22.89
N GLU A 573 -25.13 2.73 -21.88
CA GLU A 573 -25.06 1.28 -21.59
C GLU A 573 -25.70 0.43 -22.69
N ALA A 574 -26.84 0.83 -23.25
CA ALA A 574 -27.49 0.09 -24.33
C ALA A 574 -26.64 0.01 -25.62
N ILE A 575 -25.82 1.03 -25.89
CA ILE A 575 -25.00 1.13 -27.12
C ILE A 575 -23.58 0.59 -26.87
N PHE A 576 -22.91 1.08 -25.83
CA PHE A 576 -21.49 0.82 -25.54
C PHE A 576 -21.26 -0.26 -24.47
N LYS A 577 -22.33 -0.81 -23.87
CA LYS A 577 -22.28 -1.90 -22.88
C LYS A 577 -21.44 -1.53 -21.64
N ASP A 578 -20.33 -2.22 -21.45
CA ASP A 578 -19.36 -2.00 -20.38
C ASP A 578 -18.34 -0.89 -20.70
N GLN A 579 -18.47 -0.25 -21.87
CA GLN A 579 -17.57 0.78 -22.40
C GLN A 579 -16.13 0.29 -22.65
N GLY A 580 -15.97 -1.02 -22.92
CA GLY A 580 -14.66 -1.63 -23.14
C GLY A 580 -13.91 -2.01 -21.86
N GLY A 581 -14.55 -1.90 -20.69
CA GLY A 581 -14.03 -2.38 -19.41
C GLY A 581 -12.77 -1.67 -18.93
N TYR A 582 -12.05 -2.30 -18.01
CA TYR A 582 -10.83 -1.78 -17.38
C TYR A 582 -9.60 -2.61 -17.72
#